data_AF-A0A1J5DGU3-F1
#
_entry.id   AF-A0A1J5DGU3-F1
#
_cell.length_a   1.000
_cell.length_b   1.000
_cell.length_c   1.000
_cell.angle_alpha   90.00
_cell.angle_beta   90.00
_cell.angle_gamma   90.00
#
_symmetry.space_group_name_H-M   'P 1'
#
loop_
_entity.id
_entity.type
_entity.pdbx_description
1 polymer ?
#
loop_
_entity_poly.entity_id
_entity_poly.type
_entity_poly.pdbx_seq_one_letter_code
_entity_poly.pdbx_strand_id
1 'polypeptide(L)'
;MEDRYGEVESGSKTIEVRGVRYRLREVLARWMMDVPEILTLDGGTLGEDLHWIRFIDKDDRTYVAFEFNGEFDILSEMRADSLEWEGEDFFGSRWR
;
A
#
# COMPACT_ATOMS: atom_id res chain seq x y z
N MET A 1 3.02 -1.53 11.55
CA MET A 1 2.35 -1.81 10.25
C MET A 1 1.42 -3.01 10.37
N GLU A 2 1.90 -4.20 10.76
CA GLU A 2 1.06 -5.41 10.88
C GLU A 2 -0.07 -5.33 11.91
N ASP A 3 0.21 -4.76 13.09
CA ASP A 3 -0.82 -4.59 14.14
C ASP A 3 -2.05 -3.81 13.64
N ARG A 4 -1.84 -2.93 12.65
CA ARG A 4 -2.86 -2.04 12.11
C ARG A 4 -3.52 -2.56 10.83
N TYR A 5 -2.74 -3.17 9.94
CA TYR A 5 -3.19 -3.55 8.59
C TYR A 5 -3.18 -5.06 8.35
N GLY A 6 -2.75 -5.85 9.33
CA GLY A 6 -2.47 -7.27 9.19
C GLY A 6 -1.12 -7.56 8.50
N GLU A 7 -0.80 -8.85 8.43
CA GLU A 7 0.38 -9.38 7.70
C GLU A 7 0.43 -8.85 6.26
N VAL A 8 1.63 -8.69 5.70
CA VAL A 8 1.78 -8.23 4.29
C VAL A 8 1.20 -9.24 3.32
N GLU A 9 0.60 -8.71 2.26
CA GLU A 9 -0.16 -9.42 1.24
C GLU A 9 -1.43 -10.14 1.76
N SER A 10 -1.79 -9.98 3.03
CA SER A 10 -3.03 -10.54 3.63
C SER A 10 -4.28 -9.70 3.32
N GLY A 11 -4.08 -8.41 2.96
CA GLY A 11 -5.16 -7.53 2.53
C GLY A 11 -5.69 -7.85 1.12
N SER A 12 -6.66 -7.04 0.66
CA SER A 12 -7.26 -7.20 -0.67
C SER A 12 -6.48 -6.49 -1.77
N LYS A 13 -6.44 -7.05 -2.99
CA LYS A 13 -5.88 -6.40 -4.19
C LYS A 13 -6.83 -5.38 -4.84
N THR A 14 -8.04 -5.23 -4.28
CA THR A 14 -9.05 -4.25 -4.67
C THR A 14 -9.73 -3.69 -3.44
N ILE A 15 -10.19 -2.45 -3.50
CA ILE A 15 -10.95 -1.80 -2.44
C ILE A 15 -12.24 -1.21 -3.00
N GLU A 16 -13.25 -1.07 -2.16
CA GLU A 16 -14.47 -0.35 -2.49
C GLU A 16 -14.46 1.00 -1.79
N VAL A 17 -14.59 2.07 -2.58
CA VAL A 17 -14.61 3.46 -2.09
C VAL A 17 -15.90 4.08 -2.60
N ARG A 18 -16.79 4.47 -1.69
CA ARG A 18 -18.12 5.06 -1.99
C ARG A 18 -18.93 4.24 -3.01
N GLY A 19 -18.93 2.92 -2.87
CA GLY A 19 -19.66 2.00 -3.74
C GLY A 19 -19.03 1.73 -5.10
N VAL A 20 -17.81 2.23 -5.36
CA VAL A 20 -17.06 1.94 -6.58
C VAL A 20 -15.84 1.10 -6.23
N ARG A 21 -15.68 -0.03 -6.92
CA ARG A 21 -14.54 -0.93 -6.75
C ARG A 21 -13.36 -0.46 -7.59
N TYR A 22 -12.20 -0.33 -6.94
CA TYR A 22 -10.92 0.03 -7.56
C TYR A 22 -9.88 -1.05 -7.33
N ARG A 23 -9.02 -1.30 -8.32
CA ARG A 23 -7.72 -1.93 -8.06
C ARG A 23 -6.83 -0.94 -7.32
N LEU A 24 -5.95 -1.45 -6.47
CA LEU A 24 -5.00 -0.61 -5.73
C LEU A 24 -4.18 0.31 -6.64
N ARG A 25 -3.79 -0.21 -7.81
CA ARG A 25 -3.05 0.56 -8.82
C ARG A 25 -3.85 1.73 -9.39
N GLU A 26 -5.17 1.59 -9.53
CA GLU A 26 -6.05 2.69 -9.97
C GLU A 26 -6.17 3.78 -8.90
N VAL A 27 -6.08 3.42 -7.63
CA VAL A 27 -6.04 4.38 -6.51
C VAL A 27 -4.73 5.16 -6.56
N LEU A 28 -3.58 4.47 -6.64
CA LEU A 28 -2.27 5.12 -6.74
C LEU A 28 -2.14 6.04 -7.96
N ALA A 29 -2.74 5.68 -9.09
CA ALA A 29 -2.76 6.52 -10.29
C ALA A 29 -3.38 7.90 -10.03
N ARG A 30 -4.34 8.03 -9.10
CA ARG A 30 -4.93 9.33 -8.72
C ARG A 30 -3.95 10.26 -8.03
N TRP A 31 -2.92 9.70 -7.39
CA TRP A 31 -1.83 10.46 -6.78
C TRP A 31 -0.60 10.55 -7.68
N MET A 32 -0.74 10.21 -8.97
CA MET A 32 0.36 10.16 -9.95
C MET A 32 1.47 9.16 -9.56
N MET A 33 1.12 8.10 -8.80
CA MET A 33 2.04 7.07 -8.34
C MET A 33 1.95 5.76 -9.14
N ASP A 34 1.31 5.79 -10.31
CA ASP A 34 1.33 4.65 -11.24
C ASP A 34 2.65 4.61 -12.03
N VAL A 35 3.75 4.41 -11.32
CA VAL A 35 5.12 4.39 -11.86
C VAL A 35 5.77 3.04 -11.62
N PRO A 36 6.79 2.65 -12.41
CA PRO A 36 7.42 1.34 -12.28
C PRO A 36 8.08 1.13 -10.91
N GLU A 37 8.44 2.21 -10.23
CA GLU A 37 9.12 2.21 -8.92
C GLU A 37 8.16 1.86 -7.77
N ILE A 38 6.84 1.90 -7.99
CA ILE A 38 5.85 1.56 -6.98
C ILE A 38 5.27 0.16 -7.24
N LEU A 39 5.35 -0.71 -6.24
CA LEU A 39 4.77 -2.05 -6.28
C LEU A 39 3.63 -2.17 -5.27
N THR A 40 2.38 -2.21 -5.76
CA THR A 40 1.20 -2.45 -4.91
C THR A 40 1.28 -3.82 -4.23
N LEU A 41 1.06 -3.85 -2.92
CA LEU A 41 0.97 -5.09 -2.16
C LEU A 41 -0.49 -5.41 -1.89
N ASP A 42 -1.14 -4.70 -1.00
CA ASP A 42 -2.49 -5.02 -0.55
C ASP A 42 -3.15 -3.77 0.06
N GLY A 43 -4.43 -3.85 0.38
CA GLY A 43 -5.18 -2.74 0.94
C GLY A 43 -6.50 -3.19 1.54
N GLY A 44 -7.23 -2.24 2.09
CA GLY A 44 -8.50 -2.53 2.73
C GLY A 44 -9.19 -1.28 3.27
N THR A 45 -10.15 -1.54 4.15
CA THR A 45 -10.99 -0.53 4.76
C THR A 45 -10.96 -0.73 6.27
N LEU A 46 -10.65 0.34 7.02
CA LEU A 46 -10.62 0.35 8.49
C LEU A 46 -11.93 0.89 9.10
N GLY A 47 -12.70 1.65 8.33
CA GLY A 47 -13.97 2.24 8.76
C GLY A 47 -14.79 2.72 7.55
N GLU A 48 -15.95 3.34 7.79
CA GLU A 48 -16.91 3.68 6.73
C GLU A 48 -16.32 4.56 5.60
N ASP A 49 -15.45 5.52 5.94
CA ASP A 49 -14.77 6.41 4.98
C ASP A 49 -13.25 6.43 5.25
N LEU A 50 -12.69 5.35 5.81
CA LEU A 50 -11.26 5.22 6.07
C LEU A 50 -10.71 3.98 5.39
N HIS A 51 -9.88 4.20 4.37
CA HIS A 51 -9.26 3.16 3.55
C HIS A 51 -7.76 3.19 3.73
N TRP A 52 -7.11 2.09 3.38
CA TRP A 52 -5.66 2.00 3.37
C TRP A 52 -5.15 1.21 2.17
N ILE A 53 -3.94 1.56 1.75
CA ILE A 53 -3.21 0.89 0.67
C ILE A 53 -1.74 0.78 1.07
N ARG A 54 -1.18 -0.41 0.89
CA ARG A 54 0.20 -0.76 1.17
C ARG A 54 0.93 -1.11 -0.12
N PHE A 55 2.13 -0.57 -0.27
CA PHE A 55 2.98 -0.75 -1.44
C PHE A 55 4.46 -0.67 -1.04
N ILE A 56 5.33 -1.09 -1.95
CA ILE A 56 6.77 -0.90 -1.83
C ILE A 56 7.16 0.29 -2.68
N ASP A 57 7.87 1.23 -2.07
CA ASP A 57 8.70 2.20 -2.79
C ASP A 57 10.06 1.56 -3.05
N LYS A 58 10.38 1.30 -4.33
CA LYS A 58 11.62 0.63 -4.72
C LYS A 58 12.84 1.52 -4.62
N ASP A 59 12.68 2.83 -4.78
CA ASP A 59 13.79 3.78 -4.73
C ASP A 59 14.30 3.86 -3.29
N ASP A 60 13.37 4.05 -2.34
CA ASP A 60 13.69 4.10 -0.92
C ASP A 60 13.85 2.70 -0.30
N ARG A 61 13.43 1.63 -0.99
CA ARG A 61 13.33 0.25 -0.46
C ARG A 61 12.55 0.25 0.85
N THR A 62 11.37 0.84 0.85
CA THR A 62 10.53 0.91 2.05
C THR A 62 9.14 0.36 1.79
N TYR A 63 8.57 -0.22 2.83
CA TYR A 63 7.15 -0.47 2.92
C TYR A 63 6.45 0.83 3.25
N VAL A 64 5.45 1.19 2.44
CA VAL A 64 4.64 2.39 2.65
C VAL A 64 3.18 1.98 2.76
N ALA A 65 2.47 2.55 3.73
CA ALA A 65 1.01 2.49 3.80
C ALA A 65 0.45 3.90 3.86
N PHE A 66 -0.50 4.19 2.98
CA PHE A 66 -1.32 5.39 3.06
C PHE A 66 -2.68 5.02 3.63
N GLU A 67 -3.17 5.87 4.54
CA GLU A 67 -4.59 5.93 4.89
C GLU A 67 -5.22 7.11 4.18
N PHE A 68 -6.43 6.94 3.66
CA PHE A 68 -7.11 7.98 2.88
C PHE A 68 -8.65 7.89 3.03
N ASN A 69 -9.31 9.02 2.75
CA ASN A 69 -10.77 9.14 2.83
C ASN A 69 -11.46 8.78 1.50
N GLY A 70 -12.79 8.86 1.47
CA GLY A 70 -13.58 8.60 0.25
C GLY A 70 -13.39 9.63 -0.89
N GLU A 71 -12.66 10.72 -0.63
CA GLU A 71 -12.28 11.75 -1.60
C GLU A 71 -10.84 11.57 -2.11
N PHE A 72 -10.16 10.52 -1.66
CA PHE A 72 -8.74 10.24 -1.96
C PHE A 72 -7.76 11.26 -1.36
N ASP A 73 -8.18 12.01 -0.33
CA ASP A 73 -7.25 12.78 0.49
C ASP A 73 -6.44 11.83 1.37
N ILE A 74 -5.11 11.95 1.30
CA ILE A 74 -4.20 11.17 2.16
C ILE A 74 -4.29 11.75 3.57
N LEU A 75 -4.72 10.93 4.52
CA LEU A 75 -4.89 11.28 5.92
C LEU A 75 -3.66 10.94 6.76
N SER A 76 -2.95 9.89 6.38
CA SER A 76 -1.77 9.41 7.09
C SER A 76 -0.84 8.65 6.15
N GLU A 77 0.46 8.80 6.39
CA GLU A 77 1.53 8.01 5.76
C GLU A 77 2.30 7.28 6.85
N MET A 78 2.49 5.98 6.67
CA MET A 78 3.37 5.16 7.49
C MET A 78 4.44 4.53 6.60
N ARG A 79 5.71 4.71 6.98
CA ARG A 79 6.86 4.07 6.33
C ARG A 79 7.53 3.09 7.30
N ALA A 80 7.97 1.96 6.78
CA ALA A 80 8.79 0.99 7.49
C ALA A 80 9.95 0.55 6.59
N ASP A 81 11.16 0.54 7.15
CA ASP A 81 12.33 0.08 6.42
C ASP A 81 12.19 -1.41 6.12
N SER A 82 12.41 -1.78 4.87
CA SER A 82 12.25 -3.16 4.41
C SER A 82 13.32 -4.11 4.96
N LEU A 83 14.49 -3.57 5.35
CA LEU A 83 15.60 -4.33 5.92
C LEU A 83 15.30 -4.76 7.36
N GLU A 84 14.54 -3.94 8.09
CA GLU A 84 14.01 -4.29 9.42
C GLU A 84 12.89 -5.34 9.35
N TRP A 85 12.27 -5.53 8.19
CA TRP A 85 11.04 -6.28 8.07
C TRP A 85 11.21 -7.67 7.43
N GLU A 86 12.13 -7.84 6.47
CA GLU A 86 12.32 -9.13 5.79
C GLU A 86 13.78 -9.63 5.70
N GLY A 87 14.69 -8.91 6.34
CA GLY A 87 16.11 -9.24 6.34
C GLY A 87 16.80 -9.04 4.99
N GLU A 88 18.12 -9.24 4.97
CA GLU A 88 19.03 -8.82 3.88
C GLU A 88 18.75 -9.46 2.49
N ASP A 89 17.93 -10.52 2.40
CA ASP A 89 17.74 -11.33 1.18
C ASP A 89 16.46 -11.00 0.37
N PHE A 90 15.57 -10.14 0.91
CA PHE A 90 14.22 -9.98 0.35
C PHE A 90 14.17 -9.35 -1.06
N PHE A 91 15.04 -8.38 -1.35
CA PHE A 91 15.12 -7.74 -2.67
C PHE A 91 15.96 -8.53 -3.68
N GLY A 92 16.62 -9.62 -3.30
CA GLY A 92 17.32 -10.46 -4.27
C GLY A 92 16.36 -11.36 -5.07
N SER A 93 15.30 -11.83 -4.40
CA SER A 93 14.52 -12.97 -4.86
C SER A 93 13.24 -12.61 -5.64
N ARG A 94 12.66 -11.43 -5.43
CA ARG A 94 11.39 -10.99 -6.06
C ARG A 94 11.56 -10.13 -7.32
N TRP A 95 12.80 -9.81 -7.69
CA TRP A 95 13.15 -8.85 -8.76
C TRP A 95 13.90 -9.46 -9.95
N ARG A 96 13.88 -10.79 -10.09
CA ARG A 96 14.37 -11.51 -11.28
C ARG A 96 13.23 -11.86 -12.22
#